data_AF-A0A3R7B1D1-F1
#
_entry.id   AF-A0A3R7B1D1-F1
#
_cell.length_a   1.000
_cell.length_b   1.000
_cell.length_c   1.000
_cell.angle_alpha   90.00
_cell.angle_beta   90.00
_cell.angle_gamma   90.00
#
_symmetry.space_group_name_H-M   'P 1'
#
loop_
_entity.id
_entity.type
_entity.pdbx_description
1 polymer ?
#
loop_
_entity_poly.entity_id
_entity_poly.type
_entity_poly.pdbx_seq_one_letter_code
_entity_poly.pdbx_strand_id
1 'polypeptide(L)'
;MIAFKKCCVNLRLRWGLLVEKEKLTKLGIKILRISEISKLKDARGTYTLIISVQSTFSLKIGGLGEKKIEKGYYAYTGSALGKGSSNLAGRISRHLRKSKKKRWHIDYLLCSEKAEIKAVLAMITEKRMECEINQHLIRTLNPNIPISNFGSSDCLRRCKSHLLYFKSNNNLVNKIAKLYLQKKEGGIFVLLNCET
;
A
#
# COMPACT_ATOMS: atom_id res chain seq x y z
N MET A 1 -34.05 15.23 21.83
CA MET A 1 -33.22 16.10 20.97
C MET A 1 -31.83 15.50 20.86
N ILE A 2 -31.47 15.01 19.67
CA ILE A 2 -30.23 14.26 19.42
C ILE A 2 -29.04 15.24 19.40
N ALA A 3 -28.10 15.03 20.30
CA ALA A 3 -26.83 15.74 20.32
C ALA A 3 -25.98 15.31 19.11
N PHE A 4 -25.77 16.23 18.16
CA PHE A 4 -24.75 16.10 17.14
C PHE A 4 -23.37 16.11 17.80
N LYS A 5 -22.78 14.92 17.99
CA LYS A 5 -21.35 14.78 18.25
C LYS A 5 -20.60 15.40 17.07
N LYS A 6 -20.09 16.62 17.23
CA LYS A 6 -19.08 17.19 16.34
C LYS A 6 -17.87 16.25 16.37
N CYS A 7 -17.64 15.53 15.27
CA CYS A 7 -16.44 14.74 15.06
C CYS A 7 -15.25 15.71 15.00
N CYS A 8 -14.47 15.77 16.07
CA CYS A 8 -13.26 16.58 16.15
C CYS A 8 -12.16 15.86 15.36
N VAL A 9 -12.20 15.96 14.03
CA VAL A 9 -11.09 15.48 13.19
C VAL A 9 -9.85 16.28 13.60
N ASN A 10 -8.84 15.59 14.12
CA ASN A 10 -7.62 16.20 14.66
C ASN A 10 -6.99 17.14 13.61
N LEU A 11 -7.01 18.45 13.88
CA LEU A 11 -6.51 19.51 12.97
C LEU A 11 -5.09 19.22 12.46
N ARG A 12 -4.24 18.58 13.28
CA ARG A 12 -2.86 18.22 12.91
C ARG A 12 -2.79 17.08 11.89
N LEU A 13 -3.68 16.09 11.97
CA LEU A 13 -3.78 15.03 10.98
C LEU A 13 -4.30 15.58 9.65
N ARG A 14 -5.30 16.46 9.70
CA ARG A 14 -5.86 17.13 8.53
C ARG A 14 -4.81 18.00 7.82
N TRP A 15 -4.01 18.76 8.59
CA TRP A 15 -2.91 19.55 8.04
C TRP A 15 -1.82 18.67 7.39
N GLY A 16 -1.41 17.59 8.06
CA GLY A 16 -0.42 16.66 7.50
C GLY A 16 -0.86 16.05 6.16
N LEU A 17 -2.14 15.67 6.05
CA LEU A 17 -2.72 15.15 4.82
C LEU A 17 -2.80 16.20 3.70
N LEU A 18 -3.13 17.46 4.04
CA LEU A 18 -3.14 18.57 3.08
C LEU A 18 -1.75 18.83 2.51
N VAL A 19 -0.72 18.90 3.37
CA VAL A 19 0.67 19.07 2.95
C VAL A 19 1.14 17.91 2.06
N GLU A 20 0.73 16.68 2.38
CA GLU A 20 1.03 15.51 1.55
C GLU A 20 0.35 15.60 0.17
N LYS A 21 -0.93 15.97 0.12
CA LYS A 21 -1.66 16.17 -1.15
C LYS A 21 -1.01 17.24 -2.01
N GLU A 22 -0.68 18.39 -1.44
CA GLU A 22 -0.08 19.51 -2.16
C GLU A 22 1.27 19.10 -2.80
N LYS A 23 2.12 18.37 -2.06
CA LYS A 23 3.38 17.83 -2.59
C LYS A 23 3.17 16.85 -3.74
N LEU A 24 2.18 15.96 -3.65
CA LEU A 24 1.84 15.01 -4.72
C LEU A 24 1.29 15.71 -5.96
N THR A 25 0.43 16.72 -5.79
CA THR A 25 -0.11 17.51 -6.91
C THR A 25 0.98 18.29 -7.61
N LYS A 26 1.95 18.88 -6.88
CA LYS A 26 3.13 19.55 -7.45
C LYS A 26 4.01 18.61 -8.28
N LEU A 27 3.95 17.30 -8.03
CA LEU A 27 4.64 16.28 -8.83
C LEU A 27 3.83 15.82 -10.07
N GLY A 28 2.66 16.41 -10.33
CA GLY A 28 1.79 16.02 -11.44
C GLY A 28 1.07 14.69 -11.24
N ILE A 29 1.06 14.15 -10.02
CA ILE A 29 0.47 12.85 -9.72
C ILE A 29 -1.05 12.97 -9.56
N LYS A 30 -1.79 12.06 -10.20
CA LYS A 30 -3.24 11.99 -10.08
C LYS A 30 -3.61 11.41 -8.71
N ILE A 31 -4.34 12.19 -7.91
CA ILE A 31 -4.79 11.78 -6.58
C ILE A 31 -6.26 11.35 -6.68
N LEU A 32 -6.58 10.22 -6.06
CA LEU A 32 -7.94 9.69 -5.92
C LEU A 32 -8.25 9.45 -4.45
N ARG A 33 -9.53 9.44 -4.06
CA ARG A 33 -9.93 8.82 -2.79
C ARG A 33 -9.96 7.30 -2.94
N ILE A 34 -9.77 6.58 -1.85
CA ILE A 34 -9.95 5.13 -1.82
C ILE A 34 -11.36 4.72 -2.31
N SER A 35 -12.39 5.51 -2.00
CA SER A 35 -13.77 5.28 -2.49
C SER A 35 -13.91 5.38 -4.01
N GLU A 36 -12.95 6.01 -4.69
CA GLU A 36 -12.94 6.20 -6.15
C GLU A 36 -12.14 5.11 -6.88
N ILE A 37 -11.81 4.00 -6.20
CA ILE A 37 -11.07 2.87 -6.76
C ILE A 37 -11.71 2.27 -8.02
N SER A 38 -13.02 2.42 -8.20
CA SER A 38 -13.74 2.00 -9.40
C SER A 38 -13.24 2.71 -10.68
N LYS A 39 -12.59 3.88 -10.56
CA LYS A 39 -11.94 4.56 -11.69
C LYS A 39 -10.74 3.79 -12.25
N LEU A 40 -10.21 2.81 -11.51
CA LEU A 40 -9.17 1.88 -11.96
C LEU A 40 -9.73 0.52 -12.40
N LYS A 41 -11.04 0.43 -12.67
CA LYS A 41 -11.66 -0.79 -13.20
C LYS A 41 -10.99 -1.16 -14.52
N ASP A 42 -10.76 -2.45 -14.71
CA ASP A 42 -10.15 -3.05 -15.91
C ASP A 42 -8.68 -2.64 -16.18
N ALA A 43 -8.15 -1.65 -15.45
CA ALA A 43 -6.75 -1.27 -15.51
C ALA A 43 -5.85 -2.36 -14.92
N ARG A 44 -4.78 -2.69 -15.64
CA ARG A 44 -3.73 -3.63 -15.23
C ARG A 44 -2.52 -2.85 -14.73
N GLY A 45 -1.72 -3.48 -13.88
CA GLY A 45 -0.40 -2.94 -13.53
C GLY A 45 0.12 -3.38 -12.19
N THR A 46 0.78 -2.47 -11.49
CA THR A 46 1.47 -2.71 -10.21
C THR A 46 1.03 -1.70 -9.18
N TYR A 47 0.95 -2.10 -7.91
CA TYR A 47 0.58 -1.22 -6.81
C TYR A 47 1.50 -1.42 -5.60
N THR A 48 1.64 -0.38 -4.78
CA THR A 48 2.27 -0.46 -3.46
C THR A 48 1.27 0.03 -2.42
N LEU A 49 0.93 -0.82 -1.45
CA LEU A 49 0.12 -0.48 -0.29
C LEU A 49 1.01 0.16 0.77
N ILE A 50 0.58 1.29 1.33
CA ILE A 50 1.20 1.90 2.51
C ILE A 50 0.34 1.56 3.71
N ILE A 51 0.92 0.81 4.65
CA ILE A 51 0.20 0.21 5.77
C ILE A 51 0.79 0.75 7.06
N SER A 52 -0.06 1.21 7.97
CA SER A 52 0.31 1.56 9.34
C SER A 52 -0.03 0.42 10.27
N VAL A 53 0.90 0.00 11.11
CA VAL A 53 0.68 -0.94 12.22
C VAL A 53 0.77 -0.18 13.54
N GLN A 54 -0.31 -0.20 14.31
CA GLN A 54 -0.47 0.67 15.48
C GLN A 54 0.23 0.16 16.74
N SER A 55 0.36 -1.16 16.89
CA SER A 55 1.06 -1.83 18.01
C SER A 55 1.71 -3.13 17.54
N THR A 56 2.80 -3.54 18.19
CA THR A 56 3.50 -4.80 17.88
C THR A 56 2.64 -6.00 18.29
N PHE A 57 2.64 -7.08 17.49
CA PHE A 57 1.86 -8.29 17.76
C PHE A 57 2.42 -9.53 17.03
N SER A 58 2.12 -10.72 17.55
CA SER A 58 2.37 -11.98 16.85
C SER A 58 1.22 -12.33 15.90
N LEU A 59 1.55 -12.85 14.72
CA LEU A 59 0.60 -13.24 13.70
C LEU A 59 1.05 -14.51 12.98
N LYS A 60 0.18 -15.51 12.90
CA LYS A 60 0.39 -16.70 12.06
C LYS A 60 0.03 -16.39 10.61
N ILE A 61 1.01 -16.48 9.71
CA ILE A 61 0.87 -16.11 8.29
C ILE A 61 1.06 -17.36 7.42
N GLY A 62 -0.05 -18.03 7.10
CA GLY A 62 -0.05 -19.18 6.18
C GLY A 62 1.12 -20.15 6.41
N GLY A 63 1.82 -20.49 5.33
CA GLY A 63 3.01 -21.35 5.37
C GLY A 63 4.29 -20.69 5.91
N LEU A 64 4.30 -19.38 6.18
CA LEU A 64 5.43 -18.70 6.81
C LEU A 64 5.47 -18.91 8.34
N GLY A 65 4.40 -19.47 8.92
CA GLY A 65 4.30 -19.74 10.35
C GLY A 65 4.05 -18.47 11.18
N GLU A 66 4.42 -18.52 12.45
CA GLU A 66 4.27 -17.38 13.36
C GLU A 66 5.36 -16.34 13.13
N LYS A 67 4.98 -15.07 13.06
CA LYS A 67 5.87 -13.92 12.88
C LYS A 67 5.49 -12.80 13.83
N LYS A 68 6.50 -12.08 14.31
CA LYS A 68 6.34 -10.84 15.05
C LYS A 68 6.19 -9.68 14.05
N ILE A 69 5.08 -8.95 14.13
CA ILE A 69 4.82 -7.75 13.36
C ILE A 69 5.08 -6.55 14.26
N GLU A 70 6.09 -5.75 13.92
CA GLU A 70 6.47 -4.57 14.68
C GLU A 70 5.54 -3.38 14.39
N LYS A 71 5.36 -2.52 15.39
CA LYS A 71 4.75 -1.20 15.20
C LYS A 71 5.56 -0.40 14.17
N GLY A 72 4.86 0.30 13.27
CA GLY A 72 5.49 1.18 12.28
C GLY A 72 4.73 1.19 10.96
N TYR A 73 5.46 1.45 9.88
CA TYR A 73 4.91 1.54 8.54
C TYR A 73 5.47 0.44 7.66
N TYR A 74 4.64 -0.04 6.75
CA TYR A 74 5.00 -1.09 5.81
C TYR A 74 4.63 -0.67 4.39
N ALA A 75 5.48 -1.04 3.43
CA ALA A 75 5.16 -0.96 2.01
C ALA A 75 5.06 -2.38 1.46
N TYR A 76 3.92 -2.73 0.88
CA TYR A 76 3.74 -4.00 0.19
C TYR A 76 3.53 -3.77 -1.31
N THR A 77 4.44 -4.29 -2.14
CA THR A 77 4.35 -4.15 -3.60
C THR A 77 3.73 -5.40 -4.22
N GLY A 78 2.70 -5.22 -5.04
CA GLY A 78 1.96 -6.31 -5.67
C GLY A 78 1.65 -6.05 -7.14
N SER A 79 1.53 -7.14 -7.90
CA SER A 79 1.08 -7.16 -9.30
C SER A 79 -0.43 -7.33 -9.41
N ALA A 80 -1.03 -6.69 -10.40
CA ALA A 80 -2.44 -6.73 -10.76
C ALA A 80 -2.62 -6.78 -12.28
N LEU A 81 -1.87 -7.68 -12.93
CA LEU A 81 -1.93 -7.89 -14.39
C LEU A 81 -3.04 -8.87 -14.80
N GLY A 82 -4.04 -9.17 -13.97
CA GLY A 82 -5.14 -10.05 -14.37
C GLY A 82 -6.34 -9.29 -14.92
N LYS A 83 -7.41 -10.02 -15.25
CA LYS A 83 -8.75 -9.46 -15.53
C LYS A 83 -9.66 -9.60 -14.30
N GLY A 84 -10.80 -8.90 -14.30
CA GLY A 84 -11.81 -9.00 -13.25
C GLY A 84 -11.22 -8.75 -11.85
N SER A 85 -11.39 -9.70 -10.93
CA SER A 85 -10.88 -9.55 -9.54
C SER A 85 -9.35 -9.48 -9.41
N SER A 86 -8.60 -9.73 -10.49
CA SER A 86 -7.13 -9.68 -10.51
C SER A 86 -6.53 -8.45 -11.22
N ASN A 87 -7.37 -7.52 -11.69
CA ASN A 87 -6.95 -6.19 -12.16
C ASN A 87 -6.67 -5.25 -10.96
N LEU A 88 -6.24 -4.00 -11.21
CA LEU A 88 -5.87 -3.05 -10.15
C LEU A 88 -7.02 -2.80 -9.17
N ALA A 89 -8.19 -2.38 -9.66
CA ALA A 89 -9.34 -2.15 -8.80
C ALA A 89 -9.74 -3.40 -8.01
N GLY A 90 -9.75 -4.57 -8.65
CA GLY A 90 -10.11 -5.84 -8.02
C GLY A 90 -9.16 -6.26 -6.90
N ARG A 91 -7.84 -6.21 -7.14
CA ARG A 91 -6.83 -6.56 -6.13
C ARG A 91 -6.82 -5.57 -4.99
N ILE A 92 -6.79 -4.27 -5.28
CA ILE A 92 -6.75 -3.24 -4.23
C ILE A 92 -8.06 -3.26 -3.42
N SER A 93 -9.23 -3.40 -4.05
CA SER A 93 -10.52 -3.54 -3.34
C SER A 93 -10.55 -4.78 -2.44
N ARG A 94 -9.95 -5.88 -2.90
CA ARG A 94 -9.78 -7.06 -2.06
C ARG A 94 -8.94 -6.75 -0.82
N HIS A 95 -7.83 -6.04 -0.97
CA HIS A 95 -6.95 -5.67 0.16
C HIS A 95 -7.63 -4.77 1.18
N LEU A 96 -8.47 -3.84 0.73
CA LEU A 96 -9.21 -2.92 1.60
C LEU A 96 -10.27 -3.59 2.48
N ARG A 97 -10.82 -4.75 2.08
CA ARG A 97 -11.79 -5.48 2.92
C ARG A 97 -11.13 -5.97 4.22
N LYS A 98 -11.83 -6.01 5.35
CA LYS A 98 -11.32 -6.64 6.59
C LYS A 98 -11.66 -8.12 6.66
N SER A 99 -12.94 -8.44 6.51
CA SER A 99 -13.40 -9.84 6.46
C SER A 99 -13.22 -10.41 5.05
N LYS A 100 -12.37 -11.44 4.90
CA LYS A 100 -12.16 -12.19 3.65
C LYS A 100 -11.47 -13.53 3.94
N LYS A 101 -11.64 -14.51 3.04
CA LYS A 101 -10.76 -15.70 3.03
C LYS A 101 -9.33 -15.25 2.70
N LYS A 102 -8.38 -15.53 3.60
CA LYS A 102 -6.96 -15.19 3.44
C LYS A 102 -6.35 -16.08 2.35
N ARG A 103 -5.86 -15.50 1.26
CA ARG A 103 -5.26 -16.22 0.12
C ARG A 103 -3.79 -15.85 -0.09
N TRP A 104 -3.43 -14.60 0.18
CA TRP A 104 -2.06 -14.12 0.07
C TRP A 104 -1.51 -13.75 1.45
N HIS A 105 -0.19 -13.76 1.61
CA HIS A 105 0.45 -13.39 2.89
C HIS A 105 -0.02 -12.02 3.40
N ILE A 106 -0.19 -11.05 2.50
CA ILE A 106 -0.67 -9.72 2.85
C ILE A 106 -2.10 -9.70 3.40
N ASP A 107 -2.96 -10.67 3.03
CA ASP A 107 -4.32 -10.76 3.58
C ASP A 107 -4.28 -11.03 5.09
N TYR A 108 -3.33 -11.84 5.57
CA TYR A 108 -3.19 -12.13 7.00
C TYR A 108 -2.90 -10.86 7.79
N LEU A 109 -1.98 -10.03 7.30
CA LEU A 109 -1.64 -8.76 7.93
C LEU A 109 -2.83 -7.79 7.88
N LEU A 110 -3.46 -7.62 6.71
CA LEU A 110 -4.53 -6.65 6.51
C LEU A 110 -5.85 -7.00 7.21
N CYS A 111 -6.10 -8.28 7.49
CA CYS A 111 -7.23 -8.74 8.31
C CYS A 111 -7.04 -8.45 9.80
N SER A 112 -5.86 -8.04 10.27
CA SER A 112 -5.66 -7.61 11.65
C SER A 112 -6.27 -6.21 11.87
N GLU A 113 -6.96 -6.00 12.99
CA GLU A 113 -7.46 -4.68 13.39
C GLU A 113 -6.30 -3.70 13.69
N LYS A 114 -5.10 -4.21 13.96
CA LYS A 114 -3.90 -3.39 14.24
C LYS A 114 -3.24 -2.82 12.98
N ALA A 115 -3.64 -3.26 11.79
CA ALA A 115 -3.04 -2.87 10.52
C ALA A 115 -4.04 -2.10 9.65
N GLU A 116 -3.64 -0.97 9.07
CA GLU A 116 -4.53 -0.11 8.31
C GLU A 116 -3.85 0.43 7.05
N ILE A 117 -4.54 0.39 5.91
CA ILE A 117 -4.03 0.98 4.66
C ILE A 117 -4.24 2.49 4.72
N LYS A 118 -3.14 3.25 4.70
CA LYS A 118 -3.16 4.72 4.69
C LYS A 118 -3.17 5.29 3.28
N ALA A 119 -2.51 4.62 2.34
CA ALA A 119 -2.49 5.01 0.94
C ALA A 119 -2.21 3.82 0.03
N VAL A 120 -2.52 3.98 -1.26
CA VAL A 120 -2.15 3.04 -2.31
C VAL A 120 -1.55 3.82 -3.47
N LEU A 121 -0.34 3.45 -3.88
CA LEU A 121 0.24 3.90 -5.13
C LEU A 121 -0.08 2.87 -6.20
N ALA A 122 -0.54 3.30 -7.37
CA ALA A 122 -0.85 2.43 -8.50
C ALA A 122 -0.20 2.97 -9.77
N MET A 123 0.38 2.07 -10.56
CA MET A 123 0.91 2.31 -11.90
C MET A 123 0.09 1.48 -12.87
N ILE A 124 -0.60 2.13 -13.81
CA ILE A 124 -1.31 1.47 -14.91
C ILE A 124 -0.29 1.11 -15.98
N THR A 125 -0.03 -0.17 -16.19
CA THR A 125 0.91 -0.68 -17.19
C THR A 125 0.62 -2.15 -17.49
N GLU A 126 0.98 -2.60 -18.69
CA GLU A 126 0.96 -4.02 -19.06
C GLU A 126 2.26 -4.75 -18.66
N LYS A 127 3.31 -4.01 -18.28
CA LYS A 127 4.61 -4.57 -17.91
C LYS A 127 4.61 -5.15 -16.49
N ARG A 128 5.44 -6.17 -16.29
CA ARG A 128 5.69 -6.80 -14.98
C ARG A 128 6.63 -5.94 -14.12
N MET A 129 6.09 -4.86 -13.55
CA MET A 129 6.86 -3.87 -12.79
C MET A 129 7.00 -4.16 -11.28
N GLU A 130 6.24 -5.09 -10.70
CA GLU A 130 6.22 -5.39 -9.25
C GLU A 130 7.62 -5.55 -8.64
N CYS A 131 8.41 -6.47 -9.17
CA CYS A 131 9.77 -6.73 -8.67
C CYS A 131 10.71 -5.54 -8.92
N GLU A 132 10.56 -4.87 -10.06
CA GLU A 132 11.41 -3.73 -10.40
C GLU A 132 11.15 -2.55 -9.47
N ILE A 133 9.88 -2.23 -9.21
CA ILE A 133 9.47 -1.24 -8.22
C ILE A 133 9.99 -1.64 -6.86
N ASN A 134 9.71 -2.86 -6.40
CA ASN A 134 10.13 -3.32 -5.07
C ASN A 134 11.65 -3.21 -4.86
N GLN A 135 12.45 -3.65 -5.84
CA GLN A 135 13.92 -3.52 -5.80
C GLN A 135 14.37 -2.05 -5.82
N HIS A 136 13.69 -1.19 -6.58
CA HIS A 136 13.98 0.25 -6.60
C HIS A 136 13.70 0.91 -5.23
N LEU A 137 12.61 0.52 -4.56
CA LEU A 137 12.30 0.96 -3.20
C LEU A 137 13.38 0.50 -2.22
N ILE A 138 13.81 -0.77 -2.31
CA ILE A 138 14.87 -1.32 -1.44
C ILE A 138 16.17 -0.52 -1.60
N ARG A 139 16.65 -0.35 -2.85
CA ARG A 139 17.92 0.34 -3.13
C ARG A 139 17.91 1.80 -2.70
N THR A 140 16.77 2.47 -2.87
CA THR A 140 16.71 3.94 -2.68
C THR A 140 16.30 4.34 -1.26
N LEU A 141 15.43 3.56 -0.60
CA LEU A 141 14.89 3.92 0.71
C LEU A 141 15.50 3.12 1.86
N ASN A 142 16.34 2.13 1.56
CA ASN A 142 17.01 1.23 2.52
C ASN A 142 16.09 0.74 3.66
N PRO A 143 14.94 0.10 3.34
CA PRO A 143 14.03 -0.43 4.35
C PRO A 143 14.58 -1.71 4.99
N ASN A 144 14.03 -2.04 6.15
CA ASN A 144 14.21 -3.37 6.73
C ASN A 144 13.33 -4.38 5.99
N ILE A 145 13.78 -5.64 5.95
CA ILE A 145 13.00 -6.76 5.44
C ILE A 145 12.43 -7.52 6.64
N PRO A 146 11.15 -7.32 7.02
CA PRO A 146 10.61 -7.85 8.26
C PRO A 146 10.37 -9.36 8.21
N ILE A 147 10.04 -9.90 7.04
CA ILE A 147 9.71 -11.31 6.85
C ILE A 147 10.24 -11.75 5.48
N SER A 148 11.14 -12.73 5.48
CA SER A 148 11.66 -13.36 4.26
C SER A 148 10.55 -14.12 3.52
N ASN A 149 10.62 -14.14 2.19
CA ASN A 149 9.68 -14.78 1.27
C ASN A 149 8.24 -14.25 1.32
N PHE A 150 7.99 -13.11 1.99
CA PHE A 150 6.65 -12.54 2.07
C PHE A 150 6.19 -11.99 0.72
N GLY A 151 5.32 -12.76 0.06
CA GLY A 151 4.72 -12.39 -1.21
C GLY A 151 5.69 -12.47 -2.38
N SER A 152 6.80 -13.20 -2.20
CA SER A 152 7.85 -13.40 -3.20
C SER A 152 8.21 -14.88 -3.41
N SER A 153 7.37 -15.81 -2.93
CA SER A 153 7.62 -17.26 -3.03
C SER A 153 7.72 -17.76 -4.49
N ASP A 154 6.98 -17.14 -5.40
CA ASP A 154 6.99 -17.39 -6.85
C ASP A 154 7.78 -16.33 -7.64
N CYS A 155 8.58 -15.50 -6.95
CA CYS A 155 9.31 -14.41 -7.56
C CYS A 155 10.56 -14.90 -8.32
N LEU A 156 10.48 -14.89 -9.66
CA LEU A 156 11.60 -15.25 -10.54
C LEU A 156 12.81 -14.31 -10.41
N ARG A 157 12.60 -13.07 -9.92
CA ARG A 157 13.66 -12.09 -9.66
C ARG A 157 14.28 -12.21 -8.26
N ARG A 158 13.93 -13.27 -7.53
CA ARG A 158 14.49 -13.64 -6.21
C ARG A 158 14.47 -12.50 -5.19
N CYS A 159 13.39 -11.71 -5.18
CA CYS A 159 13.19 -10.70 -4.14
C CYS A 159 13.11 -11.38 -2.77
N LYS A 160 13.94 -10.94 -1.81
CA LYS A 160 13.91 -11.45 -0.42
C LYS A 160 12.52 -11.29 0.21
N SER A 161 11.80 -10.23 -0.13
CA SER A 161 10.43 -9.97 0.30
C SER A 161 9.80 -8.88 -0.55
N HIS A 162 8.49 -8.92 -0.74
CA HIS A 162 7.71 -7.80 -1.29
C HIS A 162 7.05 -6.96 -0.19
N LEU A 163 7.23 -7.33 1.08
CA LEU A 163 6.88 -6.52 2.24
C LEU A 163 8.14 -5.85 2.79
N LEU A 164 8.10 -4.53 2.87
CA LEU A 164 9.19 -3.69 3.36
C LEU A 164 8.74 -2.98 4.64
N TYR A 165 9.64 -2.85 5.62
CA TYR A 165 9.35 -2.22 6.91
C TYR A 165 10.11 -0.90 7.09
N PHE A 166 9.40 0.08 7.63
CA PHE A 166 9.88 1.40 7.98
C PHE A 166 9.44 1.71 9.42
N LYS A 167 10.38 2.15 10.27
CA LYS A 167 10.09 2.48 11.66
C LYS A 167 9.06 3.63 11.81
N SER A 168 8.98 4.52 10.82
CA SER A 168 8.09 5.69 10.81
C SER A 168 7.68 6.07 9.38
N ASN A 169 6.65 6.92 9.25
CA ASN A 169 6.14 7.34 7.95
C ASN A 169 7.15 8.21 7.19
N ASN A 170 7.80 9.20 7.81
CA ASN A 170 8.80 10.07 7.17
C ASN A 170 8.52 10.46 5.69
N ASN A 171 7.28 10.87 5.39
CA ASN A 171 6.75 11.18 4.05
C ASN A 171 6.84 10.02 3.04
N LEU A 172 6.56 8.78 3.47
CA LEU A 172 6.77 7.56 2.69
C LEU A 172 5.96 7.57 1.38
N VAL A 173 4.72 8.02 1.41
CA VAL A 173 3.85 8.13 0.22
C VAL A 173 4.54 8.99 -0.84
N ASN A 174 4.96 10.21 -0.47
CA ASN A 174 5.66 11.13 -1.37
C ASN A 174 6.98 10.54 -1.91
N LYS A 175 7.77 9.89 -1.05
CA LYS A 175 9.04 9.27 -1.46
C LYS A 175 8.80 8.17 -2.50
N ILE A 176 7.89 7.25 -2.22
CA ILE A 176 7.56 6.14 -3.14
C ILE A 176 6.93 6.69 -4.43
N ALA A 177 6.11 7.73 -4.36
CA ALA A 177 5.49 8.34 -5.52
C ALA A 177 6.52 8.93 -6.49
N LYS A 178 7.57 9.59 -5.96
CA LYS A 178 8.71 10.04 -6.78
C LYS A 178 9.45 8.88 -7.45
N LEU A 179 9.62 7.75 -6.75
CA LEU A 179 10.28 6.57 -7.31
C LEU A 179 9.43 5.89 -8.40
N TYR A 180 8.10 5.95 -8.29
CA TYR A 180 7.19 5.55 -9.38
C TYR A 180 7.37 6.44 -10.61
N LEU A 181 7.39 7.77 -10.44
CA LEU A 181 7.56 8.72 -11.56
C LEU A 181 8.89 8.51 -12.31
N GLN A 182 9.97 8.15 -11.61
CA GLN A 182 11.27 7.87 -12.22
C GLN A 182 11.24 6.71 -13.22
N LYS A 183 10.26 5.80 -13.12
CA LYS A 183 10.11 4.70 -14.08
C LYS A 183 9.62 5.14 -15.45
N LYS A 184 9.06 6.36 -15.56
CA LYS A 184 8.51 6.91 -16.80
C LYS A 184 7.57 5.92 -17.51
N GLU A 185 6.79 5.20 -16.71
CA GLU A 185 5.96 4.08 -17.16
C GLU A 185 4.52 4.30 -16.71
N GLY A 186 3.60 4.33 -17.68
CA GLY A 186 2.19 4.27 -17.40
C GLY A 186 1.59 5.46 -16.64
N GLY A 187 0.29 5.38 -16.36
CA GLY A 187 -0.41 6.36 -15.52
C GLY A 187 -0.18 6.06 -14.04
N ILE A 188 0.29 7.04 -13.28
CA ILE A 188 0.55 6.90 -11.84
C ILE A 188 -0.53 7.60 -11.03
N PHE A 189 -1.08 6.87 -10.06
CA PHE A 189 -2.16 7.31 -9.18
C PHE A 189 -1.78 7.10 -7.73
N VAL A 190 -2.23 8.00 -6.86
CA VAL A 190 -2.17 7.83 -5.41
C VAL A 190 -3.59 7.88 -4.86
N LEU A 191 -4.03 6.78 -4.26
CA LEU A 191 -5.29 6.70 -3.54
C LEU A 191 -5.02 6.97 -2.06
N LEU A 192 -5.65 7.99 -1.50
CA LEU A 192 -5.48 8.36 -0.09
C LEU A 192 -6.71 7.95 0.72
N ASN A 193 -6.48 7.40 1.93
CA ASN A 193 -7.53 7.25 2.92
C ASN A 193 -7.81 8.62 3.54
N CYS A 194 -8.73 9.38 2.95
CA CYS A 194 -9.25 10.58 3.57
C CYS A 194 -10.42 10.15 4.44
N GLU A 195 -10.18 9.90 5.73
CA GLU A 195 -11.28 9.90 6.68
C GLU A 195 -11.91 11.30 6.63
N THR A 196 -13.21 11.37 6.31
CA THR A 196 -14.03 12.57 6.37
C THR A 196 -14.34 12.94 7.80
#